data_AF-A0A537NUS2-F1
#
_entry.id   AF-A0A537NUS2-F1
#
_cell.length_a   1.000
_cell.length_b   1.000
_cell.length_c   1.000
_cell.angle_alpha   90.00
_cell.angle_beta   90.00
_cell.angle_gamma   90.00
#
_symmetry.space_group_name_H-M   'P 1'
#
loop_
_entity.id
_entity.type
_entity.pdbx_description
1 polymer ?
#
loop_
_entity_poly.entity_id
_entity_poly.type
_entity_poly.pdbx_seq_one_letter_code
_entity_poly.pdbx_strand_id
1 'polypeptide(L)'
;MQHGEDNAHPGILASAATGIADHVARLGGDIDRVCGEAGVDPASVGQPTLSLELSAFCSLFEEAARNTRNPNFGLWFGNSFKPRDLGLIGYTAVSSPTLGAALENFV
;
A
#
# COMPACT_ATOMS: atom_id res chain seq x y z
N MET A 1 12.07 -5.30 -37.61
CA MET A 1 11.74 -6.27 -36.54
C MET A 1 12.06 -5.57 -35.23
N GLN A 2 11.06 -4.90 -34.64
CA GLN A 2 11.22 -4.06 -33.47
C GLN A 2 11.32 -4.98 -32.23
N HIS A 3 12.44 -4.95 -31.51
CA HIS A 3 12.50 -5.46 -30.15
C HIS A 3 11.61 -4.55 -29.29
N GLY A 4 10.48 -5.06 -28.81
CA GLY A 4 9.70 -4.41 -27.77
C GLY A 4 10.44 -4.57 -26.46
N GLU A 5 11.05 -3.49 -25.98
CA GLU A 5 11.50 -3.40 -24.60
C GLU A 5 10.24 -3.41 -23.73
N ASP A 6 10.01 -4.51 -23.02
CA ASP A 6 8.98 -4.60 -22.00
C ASP A 6 9.45 -3.68 -20.86
N ASN A 7 9.07 -2.40 -20.94
CA ASN A 7 9.30 -1.41 -19.90
C ASN A 7 8.38 -1.76 -18.71
N ALA A 8 8.69 -2.88 -18.05
CA ALA A 8 7.96 -3.35 -16.89
C ALA A 8 8.17 -2.33 -15.78
N HIS A 9 7.20 -1.42 -15.67
CA HIS A 9 7.18 -0.49 -14.57
C HIS A 9 7.05 -1.27 -13.25
N PRO A 10 7.80 -0.90 -12.20
CA PRO A 10 7.83 -1.65 -10.96
C PRO A 10 6.43 -1.70 -10.35
N GLY A 11 5.92 -2.89 -10.12
CA GLY A 11 4.62 -3.12 -9.49
C GLY A 11 4.72 -3.40 -7.99
N ILE A 12 3.65 -3.11 -7.27
CA ILE A 12 3.46 -3.46 -5.86
C ILE A 12 2.08 -4.07 -5.66
N LEU A 13 1.96 -5.07 -4.79
CA LEU A 13 0.66 -5.61 -4.42
C LEU A 13 -0.15 -4.56 -3.65
N ALA A 14 -1.42 -4.37 -4.05
CA ALA A 14 -2.35 -3.47 -3.39
C ALA A 14 -2.55 -3.83 -1.91
N SER A 15 -2.23 -5.07 -1.50
CA SER A 15 -2.18 -5.46 -0.08
C SER A 15 -1.34 -4.51 0.78
N ALA A 16 -0.30 -3.87 0.23
CA ALA A 16 0.52 -2.89 0.93
C ALA A 16 -0.24 -1.60 1.31
N ALA A 17 -1.34 -1.30 0.60
CA ALA A 17 -2.23 -0.16 0.88
C ALA A 17 -3.50 -0.58 1.64
N THR A 18 -3.60 -1.83 2.09
CA THR A 18 -4.80 -2.33 2.80
C THR A 18 -5.14 -1.43 3.99
N GLY A 19 -6.40 -0.99 4.05
CA GLY A 19 -6.89 -0.15 5.14
C GLY A 19 -6.55 1.34 5.00
N ILE A 20 -5.95 1.77 3.89
CA ILE A 20 -5.64 3.20 3.66
C ILE A 20 -6.91 4.06 3.60
N ALA A 21 -7.99 3.55 2.99
CA ALA A 21 -9.28 4.23 2.91
C ALA A 21 -9.81 4.56 4.32
N ASP A 22 -9.80 3.58 5.21
CA ASP A 22 -10.20 3.78 6.61
C ASP A 22 -9.27 4.75 7.32
N HIS A 23 -7.97 4.73 7.02
CA HIS A 23 -7.00 5.65 7.64
C HIS A 23 -7.23 7.10 7.20
N VAL A 24 -7.47 7.33 5.91
CA VAL A 24 -7.84 8.64 5.34
C VAL A 24 -9.13 9.14 5.98
N ALA A 25 -10.17 8.31 6.04
CA ALA A 25 -11.46 8.67 6.63
C ALA A 25 -11.33 9.04 8.12
N ARG A 26 -10.51 8.31 8.90
CA ARG A 26 -10.26 8.63 10.32
C ARG A 26 -9.60 9.99 10.53
N LEU A 27 -8.85 10.48 9.54
CA LEU A 27 -8.21 11.80 9.57
C LEU A 27 -9.08 12.90 8.93
N GLY A 28 -10.32 12.58 8.55
CA GLY A 28 -11.26 13.52 7.91
C GLY A 28 -10.95 13.82 6.45
N GLY A 29 -10.15 12.97 5.80
CA GLY A 29 -9.86 13.08 4.37
C GLY A 29 -10.90 12.38 3.48
N ASP A 30 -10.76 12.57 2.18
CA ASP A 30 -11.61 12.00 1.13
C ASP A 30 -10.80 11.02 0.26
N ILE A 31 -11.11 9.73 0.39
CA ILE A 31 -10.39 8.66 -0.32
C ILE A 31 -10.63 8.70 -1.82
N ASP A 32 -11.81 9.08 -2.29
CA ASP A 32 -12.13 9.13 -3.72
C ASP A 32 -11.31 10.23 -4.39
N ARG A 33 -11.19 11.38 -3.72
CA ARG A 33 -10.31 12.46 -4.16
C ARG A 33 -8.85 12.04 -4.17
N VAL A 34 -8.36 11.39 -3.11
CA VAL A 34 -6.97 10.91 -3.02
C VAL A 34 -6.65 9.90 -4.12
N CYS A 35 -7.55 8.95 -4.39
CA CYS A 35 -7.39 7.97 -5.47
C CYS A 35 -7.41 8.65 -6.85
N GLY A 36 -8.33 9.59 -7.07
CA GLY A 36 -8.41 10.35 -8.31
C GLY A 36 -7.16 11.19 -8.60
N GLU A 37 -6.61 11.87 -7.58
CA GLU A 37 -5.37 12.64 -7.70
C GLU A 37 -4.13 11.74 -7.90
N ALA A 38 -4.14 10.53 -7.33
CA ALA A 38 -3.07 9.54 -7.48
C ALA A 38 -3.16 8.69 -8.76
N GLY A 39 -4.23 8.81 -9.55
CA GLY A 39 -4.47 7.98 -10.72
C GLY A 39 -4.76 6.51 -10.38
N VAL A 40 -5.26 6.23 -9.18
CA VAL A 40 -5.60 4.89 -8.70
C VAL A 40 -7.11 4.70 -8.77
N ASP A 41 -7.57 3.54 -9.26
CA ASP A 41 -8.98 3.17 -9.15
C ASP A 41 -9.32 2.87 -7.67
N PRO A 42 -10.28 3.60 -7.05
CA PRO A 42 -10.69 3.35 -5.66
C PRO A 42 -11.09 1.90 -5.41
N ALA A 43 -11.67 1.22 -6.40
CA ALA A 43 -12.05 -0.18 -6.28
C ALA A 43 -10.83 -1.11 -6.13
N SER A 44 -9.65 -0.70 -6.61
CA SER A 44 -8.41 -1.48 -6.54
C SER A 44 -7.71 -1.40 -5.18
N VAL A 45 -7.89 -0.31 -4.44
CA VAL A 45 -7.26 -0.06 -3.13
C VAL A 45 -7.72 -1.06 -2.05
N GLY A 46 -8.89 -1.68 -2.24
CA GLY A 46 -9.44 -2.70 -1.34
C GLY A 46 -9.23 -4.14 -1.80
N GLN A 47 -8.50 -4.38 -2.90
CA GLN A 47 -8.33 -5.70 -3.50
C GLN A 47 -6.88 -6.18 -3.33
N PRO A 48 -6.55 -6.93 -2.27
CA PRO A 48 -5.15 -7.20 -1.87
C PRO A 48 -4.32 -7.94 -2.92
N THR A 49 -4.96 -8.68 -3.81
CA THR A 49 -4.33 -9.51 -4.85
C THR A 49 -4.06 -8.75 -6.15
N LEU A 50 -4.55 -7.53 -6.30
CA LEU A 50 -4.25 -6.71 -7.48
C LEU A 50 -2.85 -6.10 -7.37
N SER A 51 -2.22 -5.87 -8.52
CA SER A 51 -0.98 -5.11 -8.62
C SER A 51 -1.31 -3.66 -8.94
N LEU A 52 -0.65 -2.74 -8.23
CA LEU A 52 -0.60 -1.32 -8.53
C LEU A 52 0.77 -0.99 -9.14
N GLU A 53 0.81 0.04 -9.96
CA GLU A 53 2.05 0.72 -10.30
C GLU A 53 2.68 1.29 -9.02
N LEU A 54 3.98 1.08 -8.80
CA LEU A 54 4.68 1.61 -7.62
C LEU A 54 4.60 3.14 -7.57
N SER A 55 4.65 3.80 -8.71
CA SER A 55 4.46 5.26 -8.81
C SER A 55 3.09 5.68 -8.29
N ALA A 56 2.02 4.99 -8.70
CA ALA A 56 0.66 5.24 -8.26
C ALA A 56 0.49 4.97 -6.75
N PHE A 57 1.13 3.93 -6.23
CA PHE A 57 1.19 3.67 -4.78
C PHE A 57 1.86 4.81 -4.01
N CYS A 58 3.02 5.30 -4.47
CA CYS A 58 3.70 6.44 -3.84
C CYS A 58 2.81 7.70 -3.89
N SER A 59 2.24 8.01 -5.05
CA SER A 59 1.33 9.13 -5.22
C SER A 59 0.11 9.03 -4.30
N LEU A 60 -0.44 7.83 -4.08
CA LEU A 60 -1.56 7.61 -3.17
C LEU A 60 -1.24 8.06 -1.74
N PHE A 61 -0.05 7.73 -1.23
CA PHE A 61 0.37 8.15 0.12
C PHE A 61 0.68 9.64 0.20
N GLU A 62 1.24 10.23 -0.84
CA GLU A 62 1.50 11.67 -0.90
C GLU A 62 0.20 12.48 -0.94
N GLU A 63 -0.76 12.08 -1.77
CA GLU A 63 -2.07 12.74 -1.84
C GLU A 63 -2.85 12.54 -0.54
N ALA A 64 -2.78 11.36 0.08
CA ALA A 64 -3.37 11.15 1.40
C ALA A 64 -2.78 12.10 2.45
N ALA A 65 -1.45 12.31 2.44
CA ALA A 65 -0.80 13.26 3.34
C ALA A 65 -1.23 14.72 3.07
N ARG A 66 -1.34 15.12 1.79
CA ARG A 66 -1.82 16.46 1.39
C ARG A 66 -3.28 16.67 1.80
N ASN A 67 -4.15 15.72 1.46
CA ASN A 67 -5.59 15.78 1.71
C ASN A 67 -5.92 15.84 3.22
N THR A 68 -5.23 15.02 4.02
CA THR A 68 -5.40 15.00 5.49
C THR A 68 -4.61 16.10 6.21
N ARG A 69 -3.79 16.87 5.49
CA ARG A 69 -2.83 17.85 6.04
C ARG A 69 -1.92 17.25 7.11
N ASN A 70 -1.55 15.98 6.93
CA ASN A 70 -0.71 15.23 7.85
C ASN A 70 0.55 14.72 7.12
N PRO A 71 1.69 15.41 7.22
CA PRO A 71 2.93 14.97 6.57
C PRO A 71 3.44 13.63 7.12
N ASN A 72 2.99 13.21 8.31
CA ASN A 72 3.34 11.93 8.92
C ASN A 72 2.32 10.81 8.60
N PHE A 73 1.45 10.99 7.60
CA PHE A 73 0.40 10.03 7.25
C PHE A 73 0.93 8.60 7.12
N GLY A 74 1.97 8.39 6.31
CA GLY A 74 2.56 7.06 6.10
C GLY A 74 3.12 6.42 7.37
N LEU A 75 3.68 7.22 8.28
CA LEU A 75 4.19 6.75 9.57
C LEU A 75 3.06 6.23 10.47
N TRP A 76 1.97 7.01 10.60
CA TRP A 76 0.82 6.63 11.43
C TRP A 76 0.02 5.48 10.83
N PHE A 77 -0.07 5.43 9.50
CA PHE A 77 -0.61 4.31 8.76
C PHE A 77 0.19 3.04 9.08
N GLY A 78 1.51 3.06 8.86
CA GLY A 78 2.39 1.92 9.10
C GLY A 78 2.39 1.45 10.55
N ASN A 79 2.34 2.37 11.52
CA ASN A 79 2.22 2.03 12.95
C ASN A 79 0.92 1.26 13.27
N SER A 80 -0.15 1.52 12.54
CA SER A 80 -1.45 0.87 12.74
C SER A 80 -1.66 -0.35 11.84
N PHE A 81 -0.73 -0.59 10.91
CA PHE A 81 -0.84 -1.62 9.88
C PHE A 81 -0.60 -3.00 10.48
N LYS A 82 -1.48 -3.96 10.19
CA LYS A 82 -1.37 -5.30 10.75
C LYS A 82 -0.50 -6.15 9.82
N PRO A 83 0.54 -6.84 10.31
CA PRO A 83 1.39 -7.67 9.45
C PRO A 83 0.60 -8.69 8.63
N ARG A 84 -0.52 -9.21 9.15
CA ARG A 84 -1.41 -10.15 8.43
C ARG A 84 -2.02 -9.57 7.14
N ASP A 85 -2.11 -8.25 7.02
CA ASP A 85 -2.65 -7.58 5.84
C ASP A 85 -1.67 -7.63 4.64
N LEU A 86 -0.42 -8.07 4.84
CA LEU A 86 0.53 -8.41 3.76
C LEU A 86 0.23 -9.76 3.09
N GLY A 87 -0.87 -10.42 3.44
CA GLY A 87 -1.23 -11.73 2.89
C GLY A 87 -0.30 -12.83 3.39
N LEU A 88 0.17 -13.70 2.48
CA LEU A 88 0.89 -14.92 2.85
C LEU A 88 2.20 -14.64 3.60
N ILE A 89 2.98 -13.64 3.15
CA ILE A 89 4.24 -13.29 3.82
C ILE A 89 3.98 -12.77 5.23
N GLY A 90 2.90 -11.99 5.39
CA GLY A 90 2.39 -11.54 6.68
C GLY A 90 1.97 -12.68 7.60
N TYR A 91 1.29 -13.69 7.05
CA TYR A 91 0.89 -14.88 7.78
C TYR A 91 2.10 -15.70 8.28
N THR A 92 3.10 -15.89 7.42
CA THR A 92 4.35 -16.57 7.79
C THR A 92 5.07 -15.81 8.91
N ALA A 93 5.13 -14.48 8.81
CA ALA A 93 5.74 -13.63 9.82
C ALA A 93 5.06 -13.77 11.19
N VAL A 94 3.72 -13.68 11.26
CA VAL A 94 2.99 -13.78 12.55
C VAL A 94 2.95 -15.19 13.13
N SER A 95 3.17 -16.21 12.31
CA SER A 95 3.24 -17.61 12.73
C SER A 95 4.66 -18.03 13.14
N SER A 96 5.65 -17.15 12.96
CA SER A 96 7.04 -17.45 13.28
C SER A 96 7.27 -17.46 14.80
N PRO A 97 8.16 -18.32 15.31
CA PRO A 97 8.38 -18.48 16.74
C PRO A 97 9.06 -17.27 17.40
N THR A 98 9.75 -16.43 16.62
CA THR A 98 10.42 -15.21 17.08
C THR A 98 10.35 -14.12 16.00
N LEU A 99 10.53 -12.86 16.41
CA LEU A 99 10.65 -11.74 15.47
C LEU A 99 11.83 -11.91 14.51
N GLY A 100 12.96 -12.46 14.97
CA GLY A 100 14.11 -12.74 14.11
C GLY A 100 13.75 -13.72 12.98
N ALA A 101 13.12 -14.84 13.33
CA ALA A 101 12.64 -15.81 12.34
C ALA A 101 11.60 -15.21 11.39
N ALA A 102 10.74 -14.30 11.88
CA ALA A 102 9.79 -13.59 11.03
C ALA A 102 10.51 -12.73 9.97
N LEU A 103 11.53 -11.96 10.36
CA LEU A 103 12.29 -11.08 9.47
C LEU A 103 13.12 -11.85 8.44
N GLU A 104 13.64 -13.03 8.79
CA GLU A 104 14.33 -13.93 7.86
C GLU A 104 13.44 -14.39 6.69
N ASN A 105 12.11 -14.35 6.84
CA ASN A 105 11.17 -14.69 5.76
C ASN A 105 10.90 -13.53 4.77
N PHE A 106 11.44 -12.33 5.01
CA PHE A 106 11.24 -11.15 4.16
C PHE A 106 12.38 -10.88 3.18
N VAL A 107 13.48 -11.64 3.25
CA VAL A 107 14.72 -11.44 2.47
C VAL A 107 14.89 -12.46 1.36
#